data_AF-A0A9D6B415-F1
#
_entry.id   AF-A0A9D6B415-F1
#
_cell.length_a   1.000
_cell.length_b   1.000
_cell.length_c   1.000
_cell.angle_alpha   90.00
_cell.angle_beta   90.00
_cell.angle_gamma   90.00
#
_symmetry.space_group_name_H-M   'P 1'
#
loop_
_entity.id
_entity.type
_entity.pdbx_description
1 polymer ?
#
loop_
_entity_poly.entity_id
_entity_poly.type
_entity_poly.pdbx_seq_one_letter_code
_entity_poly.pdbx_strand_id
1 'polypeptide(L)'
;MKLSTFIGFIGVTVVASTLLFANSAQAAVNDFEITNYDMTLELGRDSEQRSTLTTTETIAANFPMINQNRGIERAIPTSYDGHSTSLEIESVTDESGNAISYTTYDNSGNTIVRVGDKDVYVQGLKTYVLKYTQRDVTRYYADTDKDEFYWDLNGTAWRVPIREFSATIKLSPTIESAYTQSSCYTGVAGSNDICQLTKEGAVFRVSASELGPGENVTVALGFSPETFAQYQKTFWERILPLWIGLIFVTGIAGMGVLVWAIARYSKQSNRTNEMGTIVPEYLPPRDQSVTTAAEVIDSPRAVLAAQLIDFAVRHYIKIYETKEKTFWSNADYTLEIVKDISTLKDEERELLSDLYSGSTAVGAKLDMKKLQNNTALYTRMQDNPGKLKKLVREDYELRAKVASKTGWFNRVALTLLMLGLVTFSPFLLIYALIIWIMGTTLWPLTDKGLGLRRYLEGLKLYIGVAEVERLRMLQSPDGAEKVGKVSESDAGQLVKLYERVLPYAILFGQEKEWGQRLGDYYESTGDSPSWYGGTNGAVFNAAVLTSAIGNFSTSAAYTSASSSSTGGSGGGGSSGGGGGGGGGGGW
;
A
#
# COMPACT_ATOMS: atom_id res chain seq x y z
N MET A 1 6.13 -3.81 19.72
CA MET A 1 5.31 -4.03 18.52
C MET A 1 3.86 -3.80 18.88
N LYS A 2 3.22 -2.77 18.29
CA LYS A 2 1.77 -2.58 18.34
C LYS A 2 1.14 -3.37 17.19
N LEU A 3 -0.17 -3.59 17.24
CA LEU A 3 -0.91 -4.14 16.08
C LEU A 3 -0.74 -3.27 14.82
N SER A 4 -0.69 -1.93 14.99
CA SER A 4 -0.38 -0.99 13.91
C SER A 4 1.04 -1.13 13.35
N THR A 5 2.02 -1.59 14.15
CA THR A 5 3.37 -1.91 13.66
C THR A 5 3.41 -3.18 12.81
N PHE A 6 2.38 -4.04 12.89
CA PHE A 6 2.30 -5.27 12.10
C PHE A 6 1.58 -5.05 10.76
N ILE A 7 0.48 -4.28 10.77
CA ILE A 7 -0.24 -3.90 9.54
C ILE A 7 0.65 -3.05 8.61
N GLY A 8 1.47 -2.16 9.18
CA GLY A 8 2.43 -1.36 8.41
C GLY A 8 3.58 -2.15 7.77
N PHE A 9 3.80 -3.42 8.14
CA PHE A 9 4.94 -4.22 7.66
C PHE A 9 4.66 -5.05 6.40
N ILE A 10 3.44 -4.99 5.86
CA ILE A 10 3.03 -5.67 4.61
C ILE A 10 2.72 -4.65 3.49
N GLY A 11 2.64 -3.35 3.82
CA GLY A 11 2.22 -2.28 2.90
C GLY A 11 3.34 -1.38 2.35
N VAL A 12 4.61 -1.74 2.45
CA VAL A 12 5.74 -0.85 2.10
C VAL A 12 6.81 -1.58 1.27
N THR A 13 6.46 -2.03 0.06
CA THR A 13 7.44 -2.59 -0.90
C THR A 13 7.08 -2.45 -2.39
N VAL A 14 6.55 -1.31 -2.84
CA VAL A 14 6.77 -0.76 -4.20
C VAL A 14 6.77 0.78 -4.11
N VAL A 15 7.40 1.46 -5.08
CA VAL A 15 7.45 2.93 -5.27
C VAL A 15 8.30 3.71 -4.26
N ALA A 16 9.58 3.94 -4.60
CA ALA A 16 10.25 5.27 -4.60
C ALA A 16 11.76 5.15 -4.92
N SER A 17 12.15 4.81 -6.15
CA SER A 17 13.58 4.75 -6.55
C SER A 17 13.84 5.08 -8.02
N THR A 18 13.14 6.09 -8.56
CA THR A 18 13.26 6.52 -9.97
C THR A 18 13.21 8.05 -10.12
N LEU A 19 14.15 8.76 -9.49
CA LEU A 19 14.51 10.14 -9.85
C LEU A 19 16.02 10.33 -9.73
N LEU A 20 16.76 9.87 -10.75
CA LEU A 20 18.01 10.45 -11.28
C LEU A 20 18.60 9.57 -12.40
N PHE A 21 17.75 9.07 -13.30
CA PHE A 21 18.24 8.71 -14.64
C PHE A 21 18.35 10.01 -15.45
N ALA A 22 19.56 10.34 -15.88
CA ALA A 22 19.75 11.41 -16.85
C ALA A 22 19.06 11.02 -18.16
N ASN A 23 18.48 12.00 -18.87
CA ASN A 23 17.99 11.80 -20.24
C ASN A 23 19.19 11.62 -21.19
N SER A 24 19.78 10.42 -21.18
CA SER A 24 20.46 9.88 -22.35
C SER A 24 19.43 9.84 -23.46
N ALA A 25 19.58 10.70 -24.47
CA ALA A 25 18.71 10.70 -25.63
C ALA A 25 18.93 9.40 -26.42
N GLN A 26 18.13 8.37 -26.13
CA GLN A 26 18.04 7.20 -26.99
C GLN A 26 17.56 7.67 -28.36
N ALA A 27 18.36 7.41 -29.39
CA ALA A 27 17.97 7.70 -30.77
C ALA A 27 16.62 7.02 -31.05
N ALA A 28 15.71 7.75 -31.66
CA ALA A 28 14.37 7.26 -31.90
C ALA A 28 14.42 6.15 -32.97
N VAL A 29 14.29 4.89 -32.53
CA VAL A 29 14.30 3.68 -33.38
C VAL A 29 13.16 3.59 -34.41
N ASN A 30 12.45 4.70 -34.66
CA ASN A 30 11.39 4.84 -35.66
C ASN A 30 11.73 5.94 -36.70
N ASP A 31 13.00 6.37 -36.80
CA ASP A 31 13.46 7.20 -37.94
C ASP A 31 13.76 6.28 -39.14
N PHE A 32 12.69 5.72 -39.72
CA PHE A 32 12.66 4.96 -40.98
C PHE A 32 11.23 4.95 -41.54
N GLU A 33 11.05 4.38 -42.72
CA GLU A 33 9.75 4.29 -43.41
C GLU A 33 9.47 2.87 -43.92
N ILE A 34 8.20 2.53 -44.11
CA ILE A 34 7.78 1.34 -44.85
C ILE A 34 7.46 1.78 -46.29
N THR A 35 8.24 1.29 -47.26
CA THR A 35 8.09 1.67 -48.66
C THR A 35 7.01 0.88 -49.38
N ASN A 36 6.72 -0.34 -48.92
CA ASN A 36 5.61 -1.17 -49.42
C ASN A 36 5.15 -2.14 -48.31
N TYR A 37 3.85 -2.29 -48.15
CA TYR A 37 3.24 -3.24 -47.22
C TYR A 37 2.10 -3.97 -47.92
N ASP A 38 2.34 -5.22 -48.33
CA ASP A 38 1.28 -6.09 -48.85
C ASP A 38 0.77 -7.04 -47.76
N MET A 39 -0.55 -7.26 -47.72
CA MET A 39 -1.19 -8.24 -46.87
C MET A 39 -2.10 -9.18 -47.67
N THR A 40 -1.87 -10.48 -47.56
CA THR A 40 -2.82 -11.50 -48.01
C THR A 40 -3.54 -12.09 -46.81
N LEU A 41 -4.86 -11.98 -46.78
CA LEU A 41 -5.74 -12.51 -45.74
C LEU A 41 -6.64 -13.60 -46.34
N GLU A 42 -6.62 -14.80 -45.77
CA GLU A 42 -7.46 -15.92 -46.21
C GLU A 42 -8.46 -16.27 -45.10
N LEU A 43 -9.71 -15.83 -45.28
CA LEU A 43 -10.81 -15.98 -44.33
C LEU A 43 -11.62 -17.22 -44.67
N GLY A 44 -11.82 -18.08 -43.68
CA GLY A 44 -12.59 -19.32 -43.80
C GLY A 44 -13.29 -19.69 -42.50
N ARG A 45 -13.70 -20.96 -42.41
CA ARG A 45 -14.22 -21.57 -41.18
C ARG A 45 -13.78 -23.02 -41.06
N ASP A 46 -13.63 -23.46 -39.83
CA ASP A 46 -13.18 -24.81 -39.49
C ASP A 46 -14.34 -25.82 -39.31
N SER A 47 -14.02 -27.04 -38.86
CA SER A 47 -14.99 -28.11 -38.62
C SER A 47 -16.01 -27.81 -37.53
N GLU A 48 -15.71 -26.90 -36.58
CA GLU A 48 -16.66 -26.40 -35.57
C GLU A 48 -17.48 -25.20 -36.08
N GLN A 49 -17.35 -24.86 -37.38
CA GLN A 49 -17.94 -23.68 -38.05
C GLN A 49 -17.44 -22.33 -37.50
N ARG A 50 -16.37 -22.30 -36.71
CA ARG A 50 -15.79 -21.06 -36.20
C ARG A 50 -14.88 -20.43 -37.24
N SER A 51 -14.80 -19.10 -37.27
CA SER A 51 -14.02 -18.37 -38.29
C SER A 51 -12.53 -18.61 -38.12
N THR A 52 -11.82 -18.82 -39.23
CA THR A 52 -10.36 -18.94 -39.27
C THR A 52 -9.76 -17.91 -40.22
N LEU A 53 -8.60 -17.38 -39.87
CA LEU A 53 -7.85 -16.41 -40.65
C LEU A 53 -6.40 -16.87 -40.79
N THR A 54 -5.92 -17.04 -42.02
CA THR A 54 -4.48 -17.08 -42.29
C THR A 54 -4.07 -15.71 -42.81
N THR A 55 -3.05 -15.10 -42.21
CA THR A 55 -2.51 -13.82 -42.68
C THR A 55 -1.05 -13.97 -43.05
N THR A 56 -0.71 -13.49 -44.25
CA THR A 56 0.66 -13.32 -44.71
C THR A 56 0.91 -11.83 -44.94
N GLU A 57 1.89 -11.27 -44.25
CA GLU A 57 2.29 -9.86 -44.35
C GLU A 57 3.67 -9.76 -45.01
N THR A 58 3.84 -8.88 -45.99
CA THR A 58 5.14 -8.57 -46.63
C THR A 58 5.46 -7.10 -46.43
N ILE A 59 6.36 -6.81 -45.49
CA ILE A 59 6.72 -5.45 -45.04
C ILE A 59 8.11 -5.10 -45.58
N ALA A 60 8.20 -4.16 -46.50
CA ALA A 60 9.45 -3.62 -47.00
C ALA A 60 9.80 -2.32 -46.25
N ALA A 61 10.78 -2.38 -45.34
CA ALA A 61 11.25 -1.25 -44.54
C ALA A 61 12.56 -0.68 -45.11
N ASN A 62 12.65 0.64 -45.23
CA ASN A 62 13.82 1.36 -45.73
C ASN A 62 14.54 2.07 -44.56
N PHE A 63 15.52 1.38 -43.97
CA PHE A 63 16.27 1.90 -42.83
C PHE A 63 17.35 2.92 -43.24
N PRO A 64 17.65 3.93 -42.42
CA PRO A 64 18.72 4.88 -42.69
C PRO A 64 20.09 4.19 -42.67
N MET A 65 21.09 4.81 -43.31
CA MET A 65 22.48 4.28 -43.39
C MET A 65 23.28 4.55 -42.09
N ILE A 66 22.65 4.37 -40.94
CA ILE A 66 23.22 4.53 -39.59
C ILE A 66 22.83 3.33 -38.72
N ASN A 67 23.66 2.99 -37.74
CA ASN A 67 23.39 1.88 -36.80
C ASN A 67 22.36 2.29 -35.74
N GLN A 68 21.11 2.44 -36.17
CA GLN A 68 19.95 2.72 -35.32
C GLN A 68 19.14 1.47 -35.02
N ASN A 69 18.85 0.67 -36.06
CA ASN A 69 17.87 -0.41 -35.99
C ASN A 69 18.48 -1.80 -36.15
N ARG A 70 17.84 -2.80 -35.54
CA ARG A 70 18.17 -4.23 -35.59
C ARG A 70 17.14 -5.04 -36.38
N GLY A 71 15.96 -4.47 -36.56
CA GLY A 71 14.88 -4.94 -37.40
C GLY A 71 13.57 -4.24 -37.03
N ILE A 72 12.45 -4.93 -37.17
CA ILE A 72 11.11 -4.41 -36.82
C ILE A 72 10.50 -5.13 -35.61
N GLU A 73 9.66 -4.41 -34.87
CA GLU A 73 8.64 -5.00 -34.02
C GLU A 73 7.29 -4.92 -34.74
N ARG A 74 6.58 -6.06 -34.84
CA ARG A 74 5.20 -6.15 -35.32
C ARG A 74 4.29 -6.55 -34.16
N ALA A 75 3.36 -5.68 -33.79
CA ALA A 75 2.36 -5.96 -32.76
C ALA A 75 1.09 -6.54 -33.39
N ILE A 76 0.72 -7.76 -33.01
CA ILE A 76 -0.45 -8.48 -33.52
C ILE A 76 -1.42 -8.72 -32.34
N PRO A 77 -2.70 -8.31 -32.42
CA PRO A 77 -3.67 -8.52 -31.34
C PRO A 77 -3.92 -10.00 -31.05
N THR A 78 -4.03 -10.35 -29.77
CA THR A 78 -4.30 -11.73 -29.32
C THR A 78 -5.74 -11.95 -28.85
N SER A 79 -6.59 -10.92 -28.91
CA SER A 79 -7.97 -10.94 -28.42
C SER A 79 -8.93 -10.10 -29.25
N TYR A 80 -10.12 -10.64 -29.50
CA TYR A 80 -11.27 -9.97 -30.12
C TYR A 80 -12.54 -10.27 -29.31
N ASP A 81 -13.54 -9.38 -29.32
CA ASP A 81 -14.79 -9.44 -28.54
C ASP A 81 -14.70 -10.00 -27.09
N GLY A 82 -13.59 -9.70 -26.39
CA GLY A 82 -13.35 -10.16 -25.02
C GLY A 82 -12.98 -11.65 -24.87
N HIS A 83 -12.57 -12.32 -25.95
CA HIS A 83 -11.95 -13.65 -25.96
C HIS A 83 -10.61 -13.63 -26.72
N SER A 84 -9.85 -14.72 -26.67
CA SER A 84 -8.61 -14.83 -27.46
C SER A 84 -8.92 -15.12 -28.93
N THR A 85 -8.03 -14.70 -29.83
CA THR A 85 -8.03 -15.09 -31.26
C THR A 85 -7.14 -16.30 -31.54
N SER A 86 -6.61 -17.00 -30.53
CA SER A 86 -5.69 -18.14 -30.68
C SER A 86 -4.56 -17.90 -31.70
N LEU A 87 -3.86 -16.76 -31.57
CA LEU A 87 -2.77 -16.36 -32.48
C LEU A 87 -1.61 -17.38 -32.45
N GLU A 88 -1.24 -17.91 -33.61
CA GLU A 88 -0.06 -18.76 -33.80
C GLU A 88 0.82 -18.22 -34.94
N ILE A 89 2.10 -17.92 -34.64
CA ILE A 89 3.08 -17.46 -35.62
C ILE A 89 3.71 -18.67 -36.30
N GLU A 90 3.43 -18.87 -37.59
CA GLU A 90 3.97 -20.02 -38.34
C GLU A 90 5.42 -19.78 -38.80
N SER A 91 5.71 -18.60 -39.36
CA SER A 91 7.03 -18.31 -39.94
C SER A 91 7.33 -16.81 -40.05
N VAL A 92 8.63 -16.49 -40.06
CA VAL A 92 9.17 -15.18 -40.41
C VAL A 92 10.36 -15.39 -41.35
N THR A 93 10.31 -14.81 -42.57
CA THR A 93 11.35 -14.97 -43.61
C THR A 93 11.69 -13.64 -44.29
N ASP A 94 12.75 -13.65 -45.11
CA ASP A 94 13.04 -12.59 -46.09
C ASP A 94 12.23 -12.78 -47.40
N GLU A 95 12.43 -11.90 -48.38
CA GLU A 95 11.79 -12.00 -49.71
C GLU A 95 12.21 -13.23 -50.55
N SER A 96 13.29 -13.91 -50.15
CA SER A 96 13.77 -15.14 -50.79
C SER A 96 13.31 -16.42 -50.07
N GLY A 97 12.57 -16.28 -48.96
CA GLY A 97 12.09 -17.40 -48.14
C GLY A 97 13.10 -17.93 -47.12
N ASN A 98 14.23 -17.25 -46.88
CA ASN A 98 15.17 -17.62 -45.82
C ASN A 98 14.60 -17.21 -44.46
N ALA A 99 14.67 -18.10 -43.46
CA ALA A 99 14.16 -17.79 -42.12
C ALA A 99 14.96 -16.67 -41.43
N ILE A 100 14.25 -15.71 -40.83
CA ILE A 100 14.84 -14.62 -40.03
C ILE A 100 14.63 -14.92 -38.54
N SER A 101 15.67 -14.73 -37.72
CA SER A 101 15.56 -14.78 -36.26
C SER A 101 14.48 -13.83 -35.75
N TYR A 102 13.60 -14.32 -34.87
CA TYR A 102 12.62 -13.51 -34.18
C TYR A 102 12.41 -13.98 -32.74
N THR A 103 11.81 -13.11 -31.92
CA THR A 103 11.36 -13.42 -30.56
C THR A 103 9.95 -12.87 -30.35
N THR A 104 9.19 -13.50 -29.45
CA THR A 104 7.82 -13.06 -29.11
C THR A 104 7.72 -12.71 -27.63
N TYR A 105 6.94 -11.68 -27.32
CA TYR A 105 6.52 -11.36 -25.95
C TYR A 105 5.17 -10.65 -25.96
N ASP A 106 4.35 -10.89 -24.94
CA ASP A 106 3.02 -10.26 -24.85
C ASP A 106 3.09 -8.90 -24.15
N ASN A 107 2.41 -7.92 -24.74
CA ASN A 107 2.28 -6.57 -24.19
C ASN A 107 0.92 -5.98 -24.60
N SER A 108 0.14 -5.49 -23.63
CA SER A 108 -1.06 -4.67 -23.88
C SER A 108 -2.04 -5.27 -24.91
N GLY A 109 -2.39 -6.55 -24.74
CA GLY A 109 -3.33 -7.28 -25.62
C GLY A 109 -2.79 -7.69 -26.99
N ASN A 110 -1.48 -7.55 -27.21
CA ASN A 110 -0.78 -7.92 -28.44
C ASN A 110 0.37 -8.87 -28.14
N THR A 111 0.65 -9.84 -29.02
CA THR A 111 1.96 -10.47 -29.10
C THR A 111 2.84 -9.59 -29.98
N ILE A 112 4.00 -9.18 -29.45
CA ILE A 112 5.00 -8.42 -30.17
C ILE A 112 5.96 -9.41 -30.82
N VAL A 113 5.90 -9.55 -32.14
CA VAL A 113 6.88 -10.28 -32.95
C VAL A 113 8.05 -9.35 -33.23
N ARG A 114 9.14 -9.52 -32.47
CA ARG A 114 10.39 -8.76 -32.62
C ARG A 114 11.31 -9.51 -33.57
N VAL A 115 11.44 -9.00 -34.80
CA VAL A 115 12.16 -9.61 -35.92
C VAL A 115 13.54 -8.96 -36.08
N GLY A 116 14.58 -9.77 -36.25
CA GLY A 116 15.99 -9.32 -36.35
C GLY A 116 16.88 -9.95 -35.28
N ASP A 117 18.18 -9.66 -35.33
CA ASP A 117 19.16 -10.15 -34.36
C ASP A 117 19.58 -9.04 -33.40
N LYS A 118 19.58 -9.34 -32.09
CA LYS A 118 19.91 -8.39 -31.02
C LYS A 118 21.33 -7.82 -31.07
N ASP A 119 22.25 -8.46 -31.80
CA ASP A 119 23.65 -8.06 -31.90
C ASP A 119 23.97 -7.38 -33.25
N VAL A 120 23.16 -7.61 -34.30
CA VAL A 120 23.33 -7.06 -35.66
C VAL A 120 22.51 -5.78 -35.87
N TYR A 121 22.97 -4.86 -36.72
CA TYR A 121 22.21 -3.69 -37.18
C TYR A 121 21.81 -3.85 -38.65
N VAL A 122 20.64 -3.32 -39.02
CA VAL A 122 20.12 -3.28 -40.40
C VAL A 122 20.17 -1.85 -40.96
N GLN A 123 20.42 -1.74 -42.27
CA GLN A 123 20.48 -0.49 -43.02
C GLN A 123 19.92 -0.71 -44.44
N GLY A 124 19.38 0.35 -45.03
CA GLY A 124 18.73 0.32 -46.35
C GLY A 124 17.47 -0.54 -46.38
N LEU A 125 17.05 -0.94 -47.58
CA LEU A 125 15.86 -1.75 -47.79
C LEU A 125 16.01 -3.16 -47.21
N LYS A 126 15.00 -3.62 -46.46
CA LYS A 126 14.85 -4.99 -45.93
C LYS A 126 13.39 -5.40 -46.05
N THR A 127 13.13 -6.63 -46.50
CA THR A 127 11.78 -7.21 -46.53
C THR A 127 11.62 -8.19 -45.38
N TYR A 128 10.46 -8.16 -44.73
CA TYR A 128 10.06 -9.11 -43.71
C TYR A 128 8.73 -9.73 -44.12
N VAL A 129 8.71 -11.04 -44.32
CA VAL A 129 7.51 -11.82 -44.61
C VAL A 129 7.10 -12.55 -43.33
N LEU A 130 5.95 -12.21 -42.76
CA LEU A 130 5.40 -12.87 -41.57
C LEU A 130 4.17 -13.67 -41.98
N LYS A 131 4.08 -14.94 -41.55
CA LYS A 131 2.87 -15.76 -41.70
C LYS A 131 2.38 -16.23 -40.34
N TYR A 132 1.08 -16.04 -40.09
CA TYR A 132 0.43 -16.41 -38.84
C TYR A 132 -1.03 -16.80 -39.07
N THR A 133 -1.62 -17.47 -38.08
CA THR A 133 -3.05 -17.81 -38.07
C THR A 133 -3.75 -17.28 -36.83
N GLN A 134 -5.04 -17.00 -36.99
CA GLN A 134 -5.97 -16.62 -35.93
C GLN A 134 -7.31 -17.34 -36.12
N ARG A 135 -8.06 -17.45 -35.03
CA ARG A 135 -9.39 -18.04 -34.94
C ARG A 135 -10.35 -17.05 -34.29
N ASP A 136 -11.65 -17.27 -34.48
CA ASP A 136 -12.72 -16.47 -33.87
C ASP A 136 -12.64 -14.95 -34.23
N VAL A 137 -12.14 -14.64 -35.44
CA VAL A 137 -11.95 -13.28 -35.98
C VAL A 137 -13.25 -12.59 -36.48
N THR A 138 -14.42 -13.20 -36.26
CA THR A 138 -15.72 -12.65 -36.66
C THR A 138 -16.68 -12.54 -35.49
N ARG A 139 -17.65 -11.64 -35.61
CA ARG A 139 -18.61 -11.32 -34.53
C ARG A 139 -20.01 -11.11 -35.08
N TYR A 140 -21.02 -11.59 -34.36
CA TYR A 140 -22.42 -11.25 -34.65
C TYR A 140 -22.77 -9.88 -34.08
N TYR A 141 -23.29 -8.98 -34.93
CA TYR A 141 -23.74 -7.64 -34.57
C TYR A 141 -25.28 -7.59 -34.58
N ALA A 142 -25.87 -7.46 -33.39
CA ALA A 142 -27.33 -7.46 -33.20
C ALA A 142 -28.03 -6.18 -33.71
N ASP A 143 -27.27 -5.13 -34.00
CA ASP A 143 -27.73 -3.86 -34.58
C ASP A 143 -27.78 -3.89 -36.12
N THR A 144 -26.95 -4.70 -36.78
CA THR A 144 -26.98 -4.93 -38.24
C THR A 144 -27.67 -6.24 -38.64
N ASP A 145 -27.89 -7.14 -37.67
CA ASP A 145 -28.33 -8.54 -37.83
C ASP A 145 -27.46 -9.34 -38.80
N LYS A 146 -26.15 -9.34 -38.55
CA LYS A 146 -25.11 -9.95 -39.40
C LYS A 146 -23.96 -10.53 -38.60
N ASP A 147 -23.34 -11.57 -39.15
CA ASP A 147 -21.97 -11.92 -38.79
C ASP A 147 -21.00 -11.01 -39.56
N GLU A 148 -20.03 -10.39 -38.90
CA GLU A 148 -19.12 -9.43 -39.54
C GLU A 148 -17.66 -9.80 -39.28
N PHE A 149 -16.85 -9.83 -40.34
CA PHE A 149 -15.40 -9.73 -40.27
C PHE A 149 -15.04 -8.24 -40.33
N TYR A 150 -14.90 -7.62 -39.16
CA TYR A 150 -14.57 -6.19 -39.04
C TYR A 150 -13.15 -6.04 -38.46
N TRP A 151 -12.21 -5.73 -39.35
CA TRP A 151 -10.79 -5.99 -39.14
C TRP A 151 -9.94 -4.81 -39.60
N ASP A 152 -9.16 -4.26 -38.67
CA ASP A 152 -8.05 -3.36 -38.98
C ASP A 152 -6.93 -4.17 -39.64
N LEU A 153 -6.31 -3.64 -40.69
CA LEU A 153 -5.35 -4.39 -41.50
C LEU A 153 -3.92 -4.12 -41.04
N ASN A 154 -3.35 -2.95 -41.38
CA ASN A 154 -2.01 -2.57 -40.95
C ASN A 154 -1.98 -2.26 -39.43
N GLY A 155 -2.94 -1.48 -38.94
CA GLY A 155 -3.14 -1.17 -37.52
C GLY A 155 -2.76 0.24 -37.08
N THR A 156 -3.47 0.77 -36.08
CA THR A 156 -3.34 2.17 -35.61
C THR A 156 -2.14 2.41 -34.69
N ALA A 157 -1.29 1.42 -34.41
CA ALA A 157 -0.10 1.57 -33.57
C ALA A 157 1.23 1.53 -34.35
N TRP A 158 1.21 1.75 -35.68
CA TRP A 158 2.43 1.95 -36.47
C TRP A 158 3.09 3.30 -36.15
N ARG A 159 4.35 3.26 -35.72
CA ARG A 159 5.16 4.44 -35.32
C ARG A 159 5.90 5.10 -36.49
N VAL A 160 5.78 4.54 -37.69
CA VAL A 160 6.45 4.95 -38.94
C VAL A 160 5.42 5.10 -40.06
N PRO A 161 5.65 5.96 -41.06
CA PRO A 161 4.78 6.06 -42.23
C PRO A 161 4.87 4.83 -43.14
N ILE A 162 3.79 4.55 -43.87
CA ILE A 162 3.68 3.51 -44.89
C ILE A 162 3.33 4.18 -46.22
N ARG A 163 4.28 4.19 -47.17
CA ARG A 163 4.10 4.89 -48.46
C ARG A 163 3.08 4.21 -49.38
N GLU A 164 3.14 2.89 -49.48
CA GLU A 164 2.22 2.09 -50.29
C GLU A 164 1.73 0.91 -49.44
N PHE A 165 0.40 0.78 -49.34
CA PHE A 165 -0.28 -0.29 -48.63
C PHE A 165 -1.28 -0.99 -49.56
N SER A 166 -1.19 -2.31 -49.65
CA SER A 166 -2.14 -3.15 -50.37
C SER A 166 -2.62 -4.31 -49.49
N ALA A 167 -3.90 -4.66 -49.62
CA ALA A 167 -4.40 -5.89 -49.03
C ALA A 167 -5.36 -6.64 -49.96
N THR A 168 -5.17 -7.96 -50.02
CA THR A 168 -6.02 -8.91 -50.74
C THR A 168 -6.67 -9.86 -49.74
N ILE A 169 -7.99 -9.77 -49.56
CA ILE A 169 -8.78 -10.65 -48.70
C ILE A 169 -9.47 -11.69 -49.59
N LYS A 170 -9.25 -12.98 -49.32
CA LYS A 170 -9.85 -14.11 -50.05
C LYS A 170 -10.84 -14.83 -49.13
N LEU A 171 -12.05 -15.06 -49.61
CA LEU A 171 -13.03 -15.91 -48.93
C LEU A 171 -12.84 -17.38 -49.33
N SER A 172 -12.92 -18.30 -48.36
CA SER A 172 -13.02 -19.72 -48.68
C SER A 172 -14.34 -20.03 -49.41
N PRO A 173 -14.39 -21.03 -50.31
CA PRO A 173 -15.62 -21.44 -50.99
C PRO A 173 -16.76 -21.85 -50.06
N THR A 174 -16.48 -22.11 -48.78
CA THR A 174 -17.48 -22.49 -47.77
C THR A 174 -18.26 -21.30 -47.20
N ILE A 175 -17.79 -20.05 -47.40
CA ILE A 175 -18.43 -18.82 -46.88
C ILE A 175 -18.74 -17.78 -47.96
N GLU A 176 -18.19 -17.91 -49.18
CA GLU A 176 -18.42 -16.96 -50.28
C GLU A 176 -19.91 -16.70 -50.56
N SER A 177 -20.73 -17.76 -50.52
CA SER A 177 -22.17 -17.70 -50.78
C SER A 177 -23.00 -17.05 -49.66
N ALA A 178 -22.42 -16.82 -48.48
CA ALA A 178 -23.08 -16.19 -47.34
C ALA A 178 -22.78 -14.69 -47.21
N TYR A 179 -21.85 -14.15 -48.01
CA TYR A 179 -21.52 -12.72 -48.06
C TYR A 179 -22.74 -11.87 -48.44
N THR A 180 -22.92 -10.72 -47.76
CA THR A 180 -24.01 -9.76 -48.04
C THR A 180 -23.50 -8.38 -48.47
N GLN A 181 -22.52 -7.80 -47.78
CA GLN A 181 -22.07 -6.42 -47.98
C GLN A 181 -20.61 -6.22 -47.54
N SER A 182 -20.01 -5.11 -47.94
CA SER A 182 -18.69 -4.69 -47.46
C SER A 182 -18.60 -3.17 -47.28
N SER A 183 -17.70 -2.72 -46.43
CA SER A 183 -17.31 -1.32 -46.26
C SER A 183 -15.83 -1.22 -45.91
N CYS A 184 -15.24 -0.03 -46.12
CA CYS A 184 -13.81 0.22 -46.03
C CYS A 184 -13.62 1.59 -45.38
N TYR A 185 -12.86 1.67 -44.28
CA TYR A 185 -12.56 2.90 -43.56
C TYR A 185 -11.06 3.17 -43.53
N THR A 186 -10.65 4.44 -43.49
CA THR A 186 -9.24 4.85 -43.53
C THR A 186 -8.93 6.02 -42.57
N GLY A 187 -7.65 6.27 -42.32
CA GLY A 187 -7.14 7.35 -41.46
C GLY A 187 -6.87 6.92 -40.02
N VAL A 188 -6.73 7.87 -39.10
CA VAL A 188 -6.46 7.62 -37.66
C VAL A 188 -7.63 6.94 -36.95
N ALA A 189 -7.35 6.31 -35.80
CA ALA A 189 -8.36 5.72 -34.93
C ALA A 189 -9.52 6.70 -34.64
N GLY A 190 -10.75 6.29 -34.95
CA GLY A 190 -11.96 7.10 -34.83
C GLY A 190 -12.32 7.95 -36.07
N SER A 191 -11.56 7.89 -37.18
CA SER A 191 -11.99 8.49 -38.45
C SER A 191 -13.03 7.62 -39.16
N ASN A 192 -14.02 8.24 -39.80
CA ASN A 192 -15.08 7.57 -40.56
C ASN A 192 -14.88 7.74 -42.09
N ASP A 193 -13.71 8.19 -42.53
CA ASP A 193 -13.39 8.38 -43.95
C ASP A 193 -13.40 7.05 -44.71
N ILE A 194 -13.95 7.02 -45.93
CA ILE A 194 -14.19 5.79 -46.71
C ILE A 194 -13.07 5.55 -47.72
N CYS A 195 -12.52 4.33 -47.73
CA CYS A 195 -11.57 3.88 -48.75
C CYS A 195 -12.24 3.11 -49.91
N GLN A 196 -11.55 3.00 -51.05
CA GLN A 196 -12.02 2.18 -52.17
C GLN A 196 -11.69 0.71 -51.93
N LEU A 197 -12.72 -0.13 -51.97
CA LEU A 197 -12.63 -1.58 -51.90
C LEU A 197 -13.28 -2.17 -53.16
N THR A 198 -12.55 -3.05 -53.83
CA THR A 198 -12.98 -3.73 -55.07
C THR A 198 -13.25 -5.20 -54.79
N LYS A 199 -14.18 -5.82 -55.54
CA LYS A 199 -14.56 -7.24 -55.39
C LYS A 199 -14.56 -7.96 -56.74
N GLU A 200 -13.88 -9.10 -56.81
CA GLU A 200 -13.82 -10.02 -57.94
C GLU A 200 -14.11 -11.45 -57.43
N GLY A 201 -15.37 -11.90 -57.53
CA GLY A 201 -15.79 -13.20 -56.98
C GLY A 201 -15.52 -13.30 -55.47
N ALA A 202 -14.77 -14.31 -55.05
CA ALA A 202 -14.35 -14.52 -53.65
C ALA A 202 -13.27 -13.55 -53.16
N VAL A 203 -12.70 -12.70 -54.03
CA VAL A 203 -11.52 -11.87 -53.72
C VAL A 203 -11.90 -10.40 -53.57
N PHE A 204 -11.39 -9.76 -52.53
CA PHE A 204 -11.52 -8.34 -52.24
C PHE A 204 -10.15 -7.69 -52.24
N ARG A 205 -10.01 -6.49 -52.82
CA ARG A 205 -8.76 -5.72 -52.78
C ARG A 205 -8.99 -4.28 -52.36
N VAL A 206 -8.10 -3.80 -51.50
CA VAL A 206 -8.01 -2.41 -51.03
C VAL A 206 -6.56 -1.94 -51.15
N SER A 207 -6.37 -0.65 -51.40
CA SER A 207 -5.06 0.00 -51.43
C SER A 207 -5.13 1.41 -50.84
N ALA A 208 -4.06 1.84 -50.17
CA ALA A 208 -3.88 3.19 -49.66
C ALA A 208 -2.43 3.65 -49.84
N SER A 209 -2.23 4.95 -50.01
CA SER A 209 -0.92 5.57 -50.27
C SER A 209 -0.65 6.69 -49.28
N GLU A 210 0.62 6.85 -48.86
CA GLU A 210 1.13 7.87 -47.94
C GLU A 210 0.40 7.89 -46.58
N LEU A 211 0.18 6.72 -45.98
CA LEU A 211 -0.37 6.58 -44.62
C LEU A 211 0.63 7.09 -43.58
N GLY A 212 0.21 8.05 -42.76
CA GLY A 212 0.99 8.58 -41.65
C GLY A 212 1.10 7.64 -40.45
N PRO A 213 2.02 7.91 -39.50
CA PRO A 213 2.10 7.15 -38.25
C PRO A 213 0.76 7.16 -37.48
N GLY A 214 0.24 5.97 -37.18
CA GLY A 214 -1.06 5.77 -36.53
C GLY A 214 -2.28 5.77 -37.46
N GLU A 215 -2.10 6.00 -38.77
CA GLU A 215 -3.15 5.83 -39.77
C GLU A 215 -3.30 4.37 -40.21
N ASN A 216 -4.52 3.99 -40.52
CA ASN A 216 -4.91 2.60 -40.65
C ASN A 216 -6.03 2.42 -41.67
N VAL A 217 -6.06 1.24 -42.30
CA VAL A 217 -7.15 0.79 -43.18
C VAL A 217 -7.93 -0.33 -42.49
N THR A 218 -9.24 -0.15 -42.35
CA THR A 218 -10.17 -1.14 -41.77
C THR A 218 -11.12 -1.63 -42.83
N VAL A 219 -11.32 -2.95 -42.91
CA VAL A 219 -12.34 -3.54 -43.78
C VAL A 219 -13.40 -4.23 -42.93
N ALA A 220 -14.66 -3.99 -43.30
CA ALA A 220 -15.83 -4.68 -42.76
C ALA A 220 -16.46 -5.53 -43.86
N LEU A 221 -16.48 -6.86 -43.70
CA LEU A 221 -17.22 -7.78 -44.57
C LEU A 221 -18.38 -8.38 -43.78
N GLY A 222 -19.62 -8.08 -44.18
CA GLY A 222 -20.84 -8.54 -43.53
C GLY A 222 -21.43 -9.76 -44.25
N PHE A 223 -21.70 -10.82 -43.49
CA PHE A 223 -22.28 -12.09 -43.91
C PHE A 223 -23.70 -12.25 -43.36
N SER A 224 -24.39 -13.30 -43.78
CA SER A 224 -25.68 -13.69 -43.20
C SER A 224 -25.49 -14.18 -41.76
N PRO A 225 -26.47 -14.01 -40.84
CA PRO A 225 -26.43 -14.65 -39.53
C PRO A 225 -26.17 -16.16 -39.60
N GLU A 226 -25.54 -16.71 -38.56
CA GLU A 226 -25.19 -18.14 -38.44
C GLU A 226 -24.20 -18.65 -39.53
N THR A 227 -23.47 -17.75 -40.19
CA THR A 227 -22.34 -18.12 -41.07
C THR A 227 -21.18 -18.67 -40.24
N PHE A 228 -20.94 -18.08 -39.08
CA PHE A 228 -19.89 -18.49 -38.14
C PHE A 228 -20.47 -18.85 -36.77
N ALA A 229 -20.02 -19.97 -36.20
CA ALA A 229 -20.38 -20.34 -34.84
C ALA A 229 -19.69 -19.43 -33.82
N GLN A 230 -20.44 -18.92 -32.85
CA GLN A 230 -19.92 -18.05 -31.80
C GLN A 230 -18.85 -18.73 -30.94
N TYR A 231 -17.86 -17.96 -30.50
CA TYR A 231 -16.79 -18.42 -29.62
C TYR A 231 -17.35 -19.04 -28.32
N GLN A 232 -16.92 -20.27 -28.02
CA GLN A 232 -17.31 -20.97 -26.80
C GLN A 232 -16.19 -20.96 -25.75
N LYS A 233 -16.38 -20.16 -24.69
CA LYS A 233 -15.52 -20.15 -23.49
C LYS A 233 -15.24 -21.57 -23.02
N THR A 234 -13.97 -21.89 -22.80
CA THR A 234 -13.52 -23.18 -22.25
C THR A 234 -14.05 -23.40 -20.83
N PHE A 235 -13.90 -24.62 -20.31
CA PHE A 235 -14.23 -24.92 -18.92
C PHE A 235 -13.52 -23.98 -17.93
N TRP A 236 -12.24 -23.68 -18.16
CA TRP A 236 -11.46 -22.81 -17.27
C TRP A 236 -11.94 -21.35 -17.32
N GLU A 237 -12.25 -20.79 -18.48
CA GLU A 237 -12.76 -19.41 -18.60
C GLU A 237 -14.16 -19.23 -18.01
N ARG A 238 -14.95 -20.32 -17.87
CA ARG A 238 -16.22 -20.31 -17.13
C ARG A 238 -16.03 -20.38 -15.62
N ILE A 239 -15.05 -21.16 -15.15
CA ILE A 239 -14.80 -21.40 -13.71
C ILE A 239 -13.95 -20.28 -13.07
N LEU A 240 -12.95 -19.76 -13.79
CA LEU A 240 -12.01 -18.75 -13.29
C LEU A 240 -12.71 -17.51 -12.67
N PRO A 241 -13.70 -16.85 -13.29
CA PRO A 241 -14.38 -15.71 -12.66
C PRO A 241 -15.18 -16.09 -11.40
N LEU A 242 -15.80 -17.27 -11.37
CA LEU A 242 -16.51 -17.78 -10.18
C LEU A 242 -15.54 -18.07 -9.03
N TRP A 243 -14.35 -18.60 -9.36
CA TRP A 243 -13.31 -18.95 -8.41
C TRP A 243 -12.57 -17.72 -7.87
N ILE A 244 -12.33 -16.71 -8.71
CA ILE A 244 -11.91 -15.36 -8.28
C ILE A 244 -12.95 -14.74 -7.34
N GLY A 245 -14.25 -14.85 -7.68
CA GLY A 245 -15.35 -14.44 -6.81
C GLY A 245 -15.32 -15.14 -5.44
N LEU A 246 -15.06 -16.45 -5.43
CA LEU A 246 -14.89 -17.23 -4.19
C LEU A 246 -13.70 -16.74 -3.35
N ILE A 247 -12.56 -16.38 -3.98
CA ILE A 247 -11.39 -15.81 -3.29
C ILE A 247 -11.75 -14.46 -2.62
N PHE A 248 -12.51 -13.60 -3.29
CA PHE A 248 -12.97 -12.33 -2.69
C PHE A 248 -13.99 -12.54 -1.56
N VAL A 249 -15.01 -13.39 -1.74
CA VAL A 249 -16.03 -13.68 -0.71
C VAL A 249 -15.40 -14.31 0.53
N THR A 250 -14.50 -15.27 0.35
CA THR A 250 -13.77 -15.89 1.47
C THR A 250 -12.77 -14.92 2.11
N GLY A 251 -12.14 -14.03 1.34
CA GLY A 251 -11.33 -12.93 1.86
C GLY A 251 -12.12 -11.98 2.77
N ILE A 252 -13.31 -11.54 2.36
CA ILE A 252 -14.18 -10.68 3.17
C ILE A 252 -14.61 -11.39 4.47
N ALA A 253 -15.00 -12.67 4.39
CA ALA A 253 -15.32 -13.47 5.57
C ALA A 253 -14.11 -13.62 6.51
N GLY A 254 -12.92 -13.87 5.96
CA GLY A 254 -11.65 -13.97 6.69
C GLY A 254 -11.26 -12.66 7.38
N MET A 255 -11.52 -11.50 6.75
CA MET A 255 -11.33 -10.19 7.36
C MET A 255 -12.24 -10.00 8.59
N GLY A 256 -13.49 -10.44 8.52
CA GLY A 256 -14.40 -10.45 9.67
C GLY A 256 -13.87 -11.28 10.84
N VAL A 257 -13.32 -12.48 10.55
CA VAL A 257 -12.66 -13.33 11.56
C VAL A 257 -11.40 -12.65 12.13
N LEU A 258 -10.60 -11.97 11.31
CA LEU A 258 -9.41 -11.24 11.74
C LEU A 258 -9.77 -10.05 12.66
N VAL A 259 -10.73 -9.21 12.29
CA VAL A 259 -11.19 -8.08 13.12
C VAL A 259 -11.73 -8.56 14.47
N TRP A 260 -12.48 -9.67 14.48
CA TRP A 260 -12.95 -10.26 15.73
C TRP A 260 -11.82 -10.92 16.55
N ALA A 261 -10.85 -11.56 15.91
CA ALA A 261 -9.65 -12.08 16.57
C ALA A 261 -8.80 -10.95 17.19
N ILE A 262 -8.74 -9.77 16.55
CA ILE A 262 -8.09 -8.55 17.05
C ILE A 262 -8.80 -8.03 18.31
N ALA A 263 -10.13 -7.87 18.25
CA ALA A 263 -10.93 -7.44 19.39
C ALA A 263 -10.80 -8.44 20.56
N ARG A 264 -10.77 -9.74 20.26
CA ARG A 264 -10.57 -10.83 21.23
C ARG A 264 -9.17 -10.84 21.82
N TYR A 265 -8.12 -10.59 21.03
CA TYR A 265 -6.74 -10.47 21.51
C TYR A 265 -6.60 -9.33 22.51
N SER A 266 -7.12 -8.13 22.17
CA SER A 266 -7.11 -6.98 23.09
C SER A 266 -7.82 -7.29 24.40
N LYS A 267 -9.06 -7.81 24.34
CA LYS A 267 -9.83 -8.20 25.53
C LYS A 267 -9.15 -9.28 26.38
N GLN A 268 -8.51 -10.27 25.76
CA GLN A 268 -7.83 -11.35 26.48
C GLN A 268 -6.46 -10.96 27.05
N SER A 269 -5.72 -10.09 26.36
CA SER A 269 -4.41 -9.57 26.80
C SER A 269 -4.57 -8.67 28.02
N ASN A 270 -5.51 -7.71 27.94
CA ASN A 270 -5.70 -6.69 28.98
C ASN A 270 -6.81 -7.03 29.98
N ARG A 271 -7.39 -8.26 29.91
CA ARG A 271 -8.44 -8.81 30.81
C ARG A 271 -9.58 -7.83 31.15
N THR A 272 -9.97 -7.00 30.19
CA THR A 272 -10.89 -5.87 30.39
C THR A 272 -12.26 -6.25 30.93
N ASN A 273 -12.78 -7.42 30.54
CA ASN A 273 -14.03 -8.00 31.08
C ASN A 273 -13.97 -8.28 32.60
N GLU A 274 -12.76 -8.36 33.18
CA GLU A 274 -12.51 -8.79 34.56
C GLU A 274 -12.14 -7.60 35.48
N MET A 275 -12.22 -6.36 34.98
CA MET A 275 -11.84 -5.15 35.73
C MET A 275 -12.66 -4.94 37.01
N GLY A 276 -13.96 -5.26 37.02
CA GLY A 276 -14.83 -5.07 38.18
C GLY A 276 -15.03 -3.60 38.56
N THR A 277 -15.40 -3.35 39.83
CA THR A 277 -15.51 -1.99 40.37
C THR A 277 -14.11 -1.37 40.54
N ILE A 278 -13.94 -0.16 40.03
CA ILE A 278 -12.70 0.63 40.18
C ILE A 278 -12.90 1.58 41.37
N VAL A 279 -11.95 1.58 42.31
CA VAL A 279 -11.93 2.48 43.47
C VAL A 279 -10.97 3.65 43.16
N PRO A 280 -11.29 4.91 43.49
CA PRO A 280 -10.36 6.03 43.34
C PRO A 280 -9.11 5.84 44.21
N GLU A 281 -7.93 6.03 43.63
CA GLU A 281 -6.63 5.90 44.31
C GLU A 281 -5.90 7.25 44.30
N TYR A 282 -5.26 7.61 45.41
CA TYR A 282 -4.75 8.96 45.65
C TYR A 282 -3.22 9.09 45.50
N LEU A 283 -2.52 7.97 45.35
CA LEU A 283 -1.06 7.90 45.36
C LEU A 283 -0.53 7.06 44.19
N PRO A 284 0.70 7.30 43.72
CA PRO A 284 1.41 6.36 42.85
C PRO A 284 1.55 4.96 43.47
N PRO A 285 1.57 3.88 42.67
CA PRO A 285 1.92 2.55 43.15
C PRO A 285 3.36 2.55 43.69
N ARG A 286 3.56 2.06 44.91
CA ARG A 286 4.86 2.14 45.60
C ARG A 286 5.94 1.27 44.96
N ASP A 287 5.54 0.11 44.45
CA ASP A 287 6.47 -0.97 44.08
C ASP A 287 6.75 -1.01 42.56
N GLN A 288 6.29 -0.02 41.79
CA GLN A 288 6.30 -0.02 40.32
C GLN A 288 6.72 1.31 39.71
N SER A 289 7.56 1.23 38.68
CA SER A 289 8.02 2.38 37.87
C SER A 289 6.94 2.87 36.92
N VAL A 290 7.05 4.12 36.44
CA VAL A 290 6.10 4.72 35.48
C VAL A 290 6.17 4.01 34.13
N THR A 291 7.36 3.53 33.74
CA THR A 291 7.55 2.64 32.58
C THR A 291 6.81 1.31 32.72
N THR A 292 6.86 0.67 33.89
CA THR A 292 6.08 -0.56 34.15
C THR A 292 4.58 -0.31 34.17
N ALA A 293 4.14 0.79 34.79
CA ALA A 293 2.74 1.21 34.76
C ALA A 293 2.22 1.39 33.32
N ALA A 294 3.03 1.98 32.43
CA ALA A 294 2.69 2.18 31.02
C ALA A 294 2.44 0.86 30.25
N GLU A 295 3.30 -0.15 30.43
CA GLU A 295 3.19 -1.48 29.80
C GLU A 295 1.99 -2.30 30.32
N VAL A 296 1.55 -2.04 31.55
CA VAL A 296 0.39 -2.70 32.18
C VAL A 296 -0.93 -2.10 31.69
N ILE A 297 -1.02 -0.77 31.57
CA ILE A 297 -2.22 -0.10 31.04
C ILE A 297 -2.28 -0.11 29.51
N ASP A 298 -1.16 -0.35 28.83
CA ASP A 298 -0.99 -0.29 27.36
C ASP A 298 -1.07 1.17 26.82
N SER A 299 -0.51 2.14 27.56
CA SER A 299 -0.49 3.56 27.18
C SER A 299 0.74 3.87 26.31
N PRO A 300 0.56 4.36 25.06
CA PRO A 300 1.66 4.78 24.21
C PRO A 300 2.05 6.25 24.40
N ARG A 301 1.41 6.98 25.33
CA ARG A 301 1.56 8.43 25.48
C ARG A 301 2.68 8.79 26.45
N ALA A 302 3.56 9.68 26.02
CA ALA A 302 4.47 10.46 26.86
C ALA A 302 5.32 9.71 27.91
N VAL A 303 5.48 8.38 27.80
CA VAL A 303 6.11 7.53 28.84
C VAL A 303 7.49 8.02 29.26
N LEU A 304 8.30 8.49 28.30
CA LEU A 304 9.61 9.08 28.57
C LEU A 304 9.52 10.39 29.36
N ALA A 305 8.58 11.29 29.00
CA ALA A 305 8.36 12.54 29.72
C ALA A 305 7.81 12.28 31.14
N ALA A 306 6.89 11.33 31.27
CA ALA A 306 6.33 10.90 32.55
C ALA A 306 7.42 10.35 33.49
N GLN A 307 8.29 9.45 33.01
CA GLN A 307 9.39 8.89 33.80
C GLN A 307 10.50 9.93 34.10
N LEU A 308 10.75 10.89 33.20
CA LEU A 308 11.65 12.03 33.48
C LEU A 308 11.11 12.93 34.59
N ILE A 309 9.80 13.21 34.60
CA ILE A 309 9.16 14.00 35.66
C ILE A 309 9.12 13.23 36.99
N ASP A 310 8.95 11.91 36.96
CA ASP A 310 9.09 11.08 38.15
C ASP A 310 10.50 11.15 38.76
N PHE A 311 11.55 11.12 37.94
CA PHE A 311 12.92 11.36 38.41
C PHE A 311 13.13 12.77 38.98
N ALA A 312 12.44 13.78 38.46
CA ALA A 312 12.52 15.15 38.99
C ALA A 312 11.81 15.29 40.34
N VAL A 313 10.58 14.80 40.43
CA VAL A 313 9.74 14.80 41.65
C VAL A 313 10.35 13.92 42.77
N ARG A 314 11.04 12.82 42.43
CA ARG A 314 11.81 11.99 43.37
C ARG A 314 13.21 12.55 43.69
N HIS A 315 13.55 13.73 43.15
CA HIS A 315 14.83 14.43 43.28
C HIS A 315 16.06 13.60 42.89
N TYR A 316 15.96 12.83 41.81
CA TYR A 316 17.11 12.22 41.13
C TYR A 316 17.71 13.15 40.08
N ILE A 317 16.87 13.94 39.40
CA ILE A 317 17.30 15.00 38.48
C ILE A 317 16.74 16.38 38.85
N LYS A 318 17.39 17.44 38.38
CA LYS A 318 16.83 18.79 38.25
C LYS A 318 16.68 19.18 36.78
N ILE A 319 15.63 19.94 36.48
CA ILE A 319 15.30 20.44 35.14
C ILE A 319 15.50 21.95 35.13
N TYR A 320 16.45 22.44 34.35
CA TYR A 320 16.70 23.87 34.15
C TYR A 320 16.17 24.30 32.79
N GLU A 321 15.40 25.39 32.74
CA GLU A 321 15.05 26.09 31.50
C GLU A 321 16.23 27.00 31.12
N THR A 322 16.97 26.62 30.08
CA THR A 322 18.13 27.40 29.62
C THR A 322 17.78 28.40 28.54
N LYS A 323 16.56 28.31 27.98
CA LYS A 323 15.98 29.29 27.07
C LYS A 323 14.45 29.24 27.14
N GLU A 324 13.83 30.39 27.38
CA GLU A 324 12.36 30.53 27.39
C GLU A 324 11.74 30.29 26.00
N LYS A 325 10.50 29.82 25.98
CA LYS A 325 9.71 29.66 24.74
C LYS A 325 9.31 31.02 24.15
N THR A 326 9.64 31.24 22.89
CA THR A 326 9.19 32.42 22.11
C THR A 326 8.24 32.00 20.98
N PHE A 327 7.64 32.98 20.29
CA PHE A 327 6.82 32.71 19.09
C PHE A 327 7.63 32.01 17.97
N TRP A 328 8.94 32.26 17.90
CA TRP A 328 9.82 31.76 16.83
C TRP A 328 10.69 30.56 17.24
N SER A 329 10.73 30.20 18.54
CA SER A 329 11.50 29.05 19.01
C SER A 329 10.90 28.40 20.26
N ASN A 330 10.90 27.07 20.29
CA ASN A 330 10.65 26.30 21.52
C ASN A 330 11.66 26.66 22.62
N ALA A 331 11.30 26.35 23.87
CA ALA A 331 12.21 26.38 25.01
C ALA A 331 13.30 25.30 24.89
N ASP A 332 14.48 25.59 25.42
CA ASP A 332 15.59 24.63 25.56
C ASP A 332 15.77 24.28 27.06
N TYR A 333 16.01 23.00 27.35
CA TYR A 333 16.08 22.47 28.73
C TYR A 333 17.36 21.65 28.97
N THR A 334 17.91 21.73 30.18
CA THR A 334 19.05 20.94 30.64
C THR A 334 18.70 20.16 31.90
N LEU A 335 19.07 18.88 31.93
CA LEU A 335 18.81 17.92 33.00
C LEU A 335 20.11 17.65 33.78
N GLU A 336 20.11 17.85 35.10
CA GLU A 336 21.26 17.58 35.98
C GLU A 336 20.95 16.41 36.93
N ILE A 337 21.83 15.41 37.04
CA ILE A 337 21.70 14.36 38.07
C ILE A 337 22.14 14.94 39.43
N VAL A 338 21.26 14.93 40.43
CA VAL A 338 21.51 15.56 41.75
C VAL A 338 21.57 14.56 42.92
N LYS A 339 21.33 13.28 42.66
CA LYS A 339 21.31 12.21 43.68
C LYS A 339 21.79 10.90 43.05
N ASP A 340 22.42 10.05 43.85
CA ASP A 340 22.88 8.74 43.41
C ASP A 340 21.74 7.84 42.92
N ILE A 341 21.95 7.19 41.77
CA ILE A 341 20.93 6.40 41.07
C ILE A 341 20.96 4.89 41.40
N SER A 342 21.83 4.41 42.30
CA SER A 342 21.87 2.99 42.69
C SER A 342 20.59 2.52 43.41
N THR A 343 19.79 3.47 43.90
CA THR A 343 18.50 3.26 44.57
C THR A 343 17.28 3.28 43.62
N LEU A 344 17.51 3.40 42.31
CA LEU A 344 16.46 3.25 41.29
C LEU A 344 16.24 1.78 40.93
N LYS A 345 15.07 1.46 40.34
CA LYS A 345 14.82 0.16 39.72
C LYS A 345 15.74 -0.06 38.50
N ASP A 346 15.91 -1.31 38.07
CA ASP A 346 16.81 -1.64 36.97
C ASP A 346 16.40 -0.96 35.65
N GLU A 347 15.11 -0.98 35.30
CA GLU A 347 14.60 -0.30 34.10
C GLU A 347 14.68 1.24 34.18
N GLU A 348 14.76 1.79 35.39
CA GLU A 348 14.89 3.23 35.64
C GLU A 348 16.35 3.70 35.51
N ARG A 349 17.26 2.91 36.10
CA ARG A 349 18.71 3.09 36.05
C ARG A 349 19.26 2.92 34.63
N GLU A 350 18.76 1.92 33.90
CA GLU A 350 19.09 1.70 32.49
C GLU A 350 18.67 2.88 31.62
N LEU A 351 17.44 3.39 31.78
CA LEU A 351 16.95 4.54 31.03
C LEU A 351 17.80 5.80 31.25
N LEU A 352 18.21 6.09 32.49
CA LEU A 352 19.11 7.21 32.77
C LEU A 352 20.52 6.97 32.20
N SER A 353 21.04 5.75 32.28
CA SER A 353 22.32 5.39 31.66
C SER A 353 22.31 5.67 30.16
N ASP A 354 21.25 5.28 29.44
CA ASP A 354 21.16 5.50 28.00
C ASP A 354 21.02 6.97 27.63
N LEU A 355 20.22 7.74 28.36
CA LEU A 355 20.08 9.18 28.17
C LEU A 355 21.42 9.92 28.36
N TYR A 356 22.14 9.60 29.44
CA TYR A 356 23.43 10.21 29.77
C TYR A 356 24.64 9.53 29.11
N SER A 357 24.42 8.58 28.19
CA SER A 357 25.47 7.82 27.50
C SER A 357 26.48 7.15 28.45
N GLY A 358 26.00 6.62 29.57
CA GLY A 358 26.79 6.00 30.64
C GLY A 358 27.35 6.97 31.69
N SER A 359 27.25 8.30 31.49
CA SER A 359 27.81 9.30 32.41
C SER A 359 26.82 9.69 33.52
N THR A 360 26.55 8.75 34.44
CA THR A 360 25.49 8.88 35.46
C THR A 360 25.98 9.42 36.83
N ALA A 361 27.10 10.15 36.86
CA ALA A 361 27.62 10.73 38.10
C ALA A 361 26.76 11.90 38.60
N VAL A 362 26.73 12.12 39.92
CA VAL A 362 26.10 13.33 40.50
C VAL A 362 26.82 14.57 39.99
N GLY A 363 26.06 15.55 39.49
CA GLY A 363 26.55 16.73 38.77
C GLY A 363 26.62 16.58 37.25
N ALA A 364 26.37 15.39 36.68
CA ALA A 364 26.32 15.20 35.23
C ALA A 364 25.14 15.97 34.60
N LYS A 365 25.40 16.69 33.48
CA LYS A 365 24.41 17.54 32.80
C LYS A 365 24.15 17.10 31.36
N LEU A 366 22.88 17.06 31.00
CA LEU A 366 22.37 16.64 29.70
C LEU A 366 21.46 17.71 29.11
N ASP A 367 21.91 18.33 28.02
CA ASP A 367 21.12 19.22 27.19
C ASP A 367 20.12 18.40 26.35
N MET A 368 18.82 18.63 26.53
CA MET A 368 17.77 17.86 25.83
C MET A 368 17.80 18.05 24.30
N LYS A 369 18.38 19.14 23.80
CA LYS A 369 18.56 19.38 22.36
C LYS A 369 19.44 18.30 21.72
N LYS A 370 20.40 17.74 22.47
CA LYS A 370 21.30 16.65 22.04
C LYS A 370 20.61 15.28 21.95
N LEU A 371 19.36 15.17 22.41
CA LEU A 371 18.53 13.97 22.26
C LEU A 371 17.72 13.99 20.95
N GLN A 372 17.50 15.16 20.35
CA GLN A 372 16.79 15.32 19.09
C GLN A 372 17.63 14.74 17.93
N ASN A 373 16.98 13.95 17.07
CA ASN A 373 17.61 13.27 15.92
C ASN A 373 18.85 12.42 16.24
N ASN A 374 19.02 12.00 17.50
CA ASN A 374 20.22 11.27 17.95
C ASN A 374 20.10 9.75 17.69
N THR A 375 20.66 9.29 16.57
CA THR A 375 20.67 7.87 16.19
C THR A 375 21.36 6.98 17.23
N ALA A 376 22.43 7.47 17.89
CA ALA A 376 23.15 6.68 18.90
C ALA A 376 22.33 6.46 20.19
N LEU A 377 21.51 7.45 20.57
CA LEU A 377 20.52 7.31 21.65
C LEU A 377 19.44 6.29 21.26
N TYR A 378 18.91 6.37 20.04
CA TYR A 378 17.91 5.43 19.54
C TYR A 378 18.43 3.99 19.56
N THR A 379 19.66 3.75 19.09
CA THR A 379 20.29 2.41 19.09
C THR A 379 20.46 1.85 20.51
N ARG A 380 20.85 2.68 21.49
CA ARG A 380 20.92 2.26 22.90
C ARG A 380 19.54 1.87 23.45
N MET A 381 18.57 2.76 23.31
CA MET A 381 17.22 2.55 23.83
C MET A 381 16.38 1.51 23.05
N GLN A 382 16.92 0.88 22.01
CA GLN A 382 16.18 0.02 21.10
C GLN A 382 15.71 -1.30 21.75
N ASP A 383 16.49 -1.85 22.70
CA ASP A 383 16.19 -3.12 23.36
C ASP A 383 15.47 -2.97 24.72
N ASN A 384 15.47 -1.77 25.32
CA ASN A 384 14.75 -1.47 26.58
C ASN A 384 13.26 -1.86 26.56
N PRO A 385 12.48 -1.67 25.48
CA PRO A 385 11.10 -2.17 25.40
C PRO A 385 11.00 -3.71 25.40
N GLY A 386 12.08 -4.41 25.06
CA GLY A 386 12.22 -5.86 25.17
C GLY A 386 12.62 -6.29 26.58
N LYS A 387 13.61 -5.62 27.18
CA LYS A 387 14.04 -5.84 28.58
C LYS A 387 12.90 -5.58 29.57
N LEU A 388 12.21 -4.44 29.47
CA LEU A 388 11.03 -4.13 30.28
C LEU A 388 9.94 -5.20 30.13
N LYS A 389 9.71 -5.71 28.90
CA LYS A 389 8.77 -6.82 28.67
C LYS A 389 9.23 -8.14 29.27
N LYS A 390 10.53 -8.34 29.48
CA LYS A 390 11.07 -9.48 30.23
C LYS A 390 10.78 -9.31 31.73
N LEU A 391 11.18 -8.18 32.33
CA LEU A 391 10.93 -7.85 33.75
C LEU A 391 9.44 -7.97 34.11
N VAL A 392 8.55 -7.41 33.27
CA VAL A 392 7.08 -7.45 33.43
C VAL A 392 6.48 -8.86 33.38
N ARG A 393 7.21 -9.85 32.83
CA ARG A 393 6.75 -11.25 32.70
C ARG A 393 7.40 -12.20 33.69
N GLU A 394 8.70 -12.05 33.90
CA GLU A 394 9.52 -13.01 34.64
C GLU A 394 9.70 -12.56 36.10
N ASP A 395 10.12 -11.31 36.35
CA ASP A 395 10.48 -10.84 37.70
C ASP A 395 9.31 -10.20 38.45
N TYR A 396 8.49 -9.39 37.77
CA TYR A 396 7.29 -8.77 38.33
C TYR A 396 6.03 -9.64 38.19
N GLU A 397 6.09 -10.73 37.40
CA GLU A 397 4.99 -11.68 37.14
C GLU A 397 3.65 -11.02 36.72
N LEU A 398 3.67 -9.85 36.07
CA LEU A 398 2.45 -9.07 35.75
C LEU A 398 1.73 -9.59 34.50
N ARG A 399 2.43 -10.30 33.61
CA ARG A 399 1.87 -10.95 32.41
C ARG A 399 2.42 -12.37 32.25
N ALA A 400 1.55 -13.36 32.02
CA ALA A 400 1.95 -14.77 31.87
C ALA A 400 1.26 -15.43 30.66
N LYS A 401 1.86 -16.49 30.09
CA LYS A 401 1.23 -17.27 29.01
C LYS A 401 0.10 -18.14 29.55
N VAL A 402 -1.01 -18.21 28.80
CA VAL A 402 -2.17 -19.04 29.12
C VAL A 402 -2.47 -19.98 27.95
N ALA A 403 -2.11 -21.26 28.08
CA ALA A 403 -2.13 -22.22 26.98
C ALA A 403 -3.51 -22.37 26.31
N SER A 404 -4.61 -22.31 27.08
CA SER A 404 -5.97 -22.37 26.54
C SER A 404 -6.37 -21.14 25.70
N LYS A 405 -5.83 -19.96 26.02
CA LYS A 405 -6.01 -18.72 25.24
C LYS A 405 -5.21 -18.80 23.93
N THR A 406 -3.91 -19.13 23.98
CA THR A 406 -3.06 -19.32 22.78
C THR A 406 -3.57 -20.45 21.87
N GLY A 407 -3.94 -21.60 22.43
CA GLY A 407 -4.47 -22.76 21.69
C GLY A 407 -5.84 -22.52 21.03
N TRP A 408 -6.50 -21.40 21.33
CA TRP A 408 -7.64 -20.94 20.54
C TRP A 408 -7.20 -20.25 19.24
N PHE A 409 -6.26 -19.30 19.31
CA PHE A 409 -5.71 -18.60 18.13
C PHE A 409 -5.06 -19.58 17.14
N ASN A 410 -4.24 -20.52 17.63
CA ASN A 410 -3.56 -21.50 16.78
C ASN A 410 -4.54 -22.38 15.99
N ARG A 411 -5.70 -22.72 16.55
CA ARG A 411 -6.74 -23.50 15.84
C ARG A 411 -7.42 -22.68 14.74
N VAL A 412 -7.75 -21.41 15.02
CA VAL A 412 -8.34 -20.52 14.00
C VAL A 412 -7.36 -20.27 12.85
N ALA A 413 -6.08 -20.02 13.18
CA ALA A 413 -5.02 -19.89 12.18
C ALA A 413 -4.91 -21.15 11.30
N LEU A 414 -4.90 -22.36 11.90
CA LEU A 414 -4.85 -23.60 11.15
C LEU A 414 -6.08 -23.81 10.25
N THR A 415 -7.29 -23.47 10.71
CA THR A 415 -8.49 -23.56 9.85
C THR A 415 -8.45 -22.59 8.68
N LEU A 416 -7.95 -21.36 8.88
CA LEU A 416 -7.80 -20.38 7.80
C LEU A 416 -6.66 -20.75 6.84
N LEU A 417 -5.58 -21.37 7.33
CA LEU A 417 -4.50 -21.90 6.50
C LEU A 417 -5.01 -23.01 5.58
N MET A 418 -5.71 -24.01 6.13
CA MET A 418 -6.28 -25.10 5.34
C MET A 418 -7.30 -24.60 4.30
N LEU A 419 -8.18 -23.67 4.68
CA LEU A 419 -9.13 -23.06 3.74
C LEU A 419 -8.42 -22.23 2.68
N GLY A 420 -7.38 -21.47 3.05
CA GLY A 420 -6.55 -20.68 2.14
C GLY A 420 -5.78 -21.54 1.13
N LEU A 421 -5.33 -22.74 1.52
CA LEU A 421 -4.71 -23.69 0.59
C LEU A 421 -5.73 -24.32 -0.36
N VAL A 422 -6.91 -24.73 0.12
CA VAL A 422 -7.97 -25.33 -0.72
C VAL A 422 -8.58 -24.32 -1.70
N THR A 423 -8.69 -23.05 -1.30
CA THR A 423 -9.21 -21.96 -2.16
C THR A 423 -8.12 -21.20 -2.92
N PHE A 424 -6.83 -21.50 -2.65
CA PHE A 424 -5.66 -20.72 -3.09
C PHE A 424 -5.77 -19.21 -2.78
N SER A 425 -6.56 -18.83 -1.77
CA SER A 425 -6.84 -17.43 -1.42
C SER A 425 -5.67 -16.80 -0.64
N PRO A 426 -4.91 -15.84 -1.22
CA PRO A 426 -3.75 -15.25 -0.54
C PRO A 426 -4.15 -14.47 0.72
N PHE A 427 -5.36 -13.89 0.73
CA PHE A 427 -5.92 -13.20 1.89
C PHE A 427 -6.00 -14.12 3.12
N LEU A 428 -6.52 -15.34 2.95
CA LEU A 428 -6.67 -16.30 4.04
C LEU A 428 -5.32 -16.77 4.60
N LEU A 429 -4.32 -16.95 3.74
CA LEU A 429 -2.95 -17.32 4.14
C LEU A 429 -2.31 -16.20 5.00
N ILE A 430 -2.47 -14.94 4.59
CA ILE A 430 -2.00 -13.77 5.36
C ILE A 430 -2.73 -13.67 6.71
N TYR A 431 -4.05 -13.84 6.75
CA TYR A 431 -4.82 -13.78 7.99
C TYR A 431 -4.48 -14.94 8.94
N ALA A 432 -4.25 -16.14 8.42
CA ALA A 432 -3.78 -17.29 9.20
C ALA A 432 -2.44 -16.99 9.89
N LEU A 433 -1.47 -16.43 9.15
CA LEU A 433 -0.17 -16.05 9.70
C LEU A 433 -0.30 -14.97 10.80
N ILE A 434 -1.09 -13.92 10.57
CA ILE A 434 -1.32 -12.85 11.55
C ILE A 434 -1.97 -13.43 12.83
N ILE A 435 -3.00 -14.27 12.70
CA ILE A 435 -3.72 -14.86 13.84
C ILE A 435 -2.83 -15.86 14.61
N TRP A 436 -1.93 -16.59 13.93
CA TRP A 436 -0.92 -17.43 14.58
C TRP A 436 0.09 -16.61 15.39
N ILE A 437 0.59 -15.51 14.82
CA ILE A 437 1.51 -14.58 15.51
C ILE A 437 0.81 -13.93 16.71
N MET A 438 -0.46 -13.57 16.61
CA MET A 438 -1.26 -13.13 17.75
C MET A 438 -1.37 -14.22 18.82
N GLY A 439 -1.54 -15.50 18.45
CA GLY A 439 -1.54 -16.62 19.39
C GLY A 439 -0.23 -16.80 20.15
N THR A 440 0.92 -16.71 19.47
CA THR A 440 2.24 -16.91 20.08
C THR A 440 2.73 -15.70 20.91
N THR A 441 2.28 -14.49 20.55
CA THR A 441 2.61 -13.23 21.24
C THR A 441 1.60 -12.82 22.33
N LEU A 442 0.52 -13.57 22.55
CA LEU A 442 -0.47 -13.29 23.59
C LEU A 442 0.09 -13.57 24.99
N TRP A 443 0.29 -12.51 25.77
CA TRP A 443 0.68 -12.56 27.19
C TRP A 443 -0.35 -11.80 28.06
N PRO A 444 -1.45 -12.46 28.48
CA PRO A 444 -2.47 -11.89 29.37
C PRO A 444 -1.90 -11.42 30.71
N LEU A 445 -2.52 -10.38 31.27
CA LEU A 445 -2.26 -9.95 32.64
C LEU A 445 -2.53 -11.09 33.64
N THR A 446 -1.64 -11.28 34.61
CA THR A 446 -1.89 -12.12 35.79
C THR A 446 -2.85 -11.41 36.75
N ASP A 447 -3.21 -12.04 37.87
CA ASP A 447 -4.05 -11.37 38.87
C ASP A 447 -3.28 -10.23 39.58
N LYS A 448 -1.95 -10.33 39.71
CA LYS A 448 -1.07 -9.21 40.10
C LYS A 448 -1.16 -8.07 39.08
N GLY A 449 -1.00 -8.37 37.79
CA GLY A 449 -1.08 -7.37 36.71
C GLY A 449 -2.46 -6.74 36.55
N LEU A 450 -3.52 -7.51 36.77
CA LEU A 450 -4.90 -7.00 36.77
C LEU A 450 -5.19 -6.12 38.00
N GLY A 451 -4.67 -6.48 39.18
CA GLY A 451 -4.74 -5.64 40.38
C GLY A 451 -4.06 -4.30 40.18
N LEU A 452 -2.82 -4.30 39.66
CA LEU A 452 -2.09 -3.09 39.30
C LEU A 452 -2.83 -2.26 38.23
N ARG A 453 -3.45 -2.91 37.23
CA ARG A 453 -4.27 -2.21 36.22
C ARG A 453 -5.49 -1.53 36.85
N ARG A 454 -6.20 -2.19 37.77
CA ARG A 454 -7.32 -1.58 38.53
C ARG A 454 -6.86 -0.38 39.33
N TYR A 455 -5.74 -0.50 40.04
CA TYR A 455 -5.13 0.60 40.82
C TYR A 455 -4.81 1.82 39.92
N LEU A 456 -4.21 1.59 38.76
CA LEU A 456 -3.84 2.67 37.82
C LEU A 456 -5.07 3.33 37.16
N GLU A 457 -6.12 2.58 36.83
CA GLU A 457 -7.38 3.19 36.36
C GLU A 457 -8.11 3.93 37.51
N GLY A 458 -7.93 3.50 38.76
CA GLY A 458 -8.39 4.21 39.97
C GLY A 458 -7.65 5.53 40.23
N LEU A 459 -6.34 5.54 39.99
CA LEU A 459 -5.49 6.73 40.08
C LEU A 459 -5.85 7.75 38.98
N LYS A 460 -6.09 7.26 37.77
CA LYS A 460 -6.61 8.04 36.63
C LYS A 460 -8.01 8.60 36.87
N LEU A 461 -8.88 7.82 37.53
CA LEU A 461 -10.20 8.28 37.95
C LEU A 461 -10.09 9.43 38.95
N TYR A 462 -9.24 9.31 39.97
CA TYR A 462 -8.97 10.41 40.91
C TYR A 462 -8.45 11.66 40.19
N ILE A 463 -7.38 11.55 39.39
CA ILE A 463 -6.78 12.68 38.64
C ILE A 463 -7.81 13.37 37.74
N GLY A 464 -8.74 12.63 37.11
CA GLY A 464 -9.79 13.17 36.25
C GLY A 464 -11.03 13.73 36.97
N VAL A 465 -11.37 13.22 38.16
CA VAL A 465 -12.56 13.62 38.93
C VAL A 465 -12.27 14.75 39.93
N ALA A 466 -10.99 15.09 40.15
CA ALA A 466 -10.48 16.04 41.14
C ALA A 466 -10.86 17.53 40.90
N GLU A 467 -12.16 17.82 40.87
CA GLU A 467 -12.73 19.07 41.40
C GLU A 467 -14.24 18.99 41.67
N VAL A 468 -15.00 18.28 40.81
CA VAL A 468 -16.48 18.22 40.88
C VAL A 468 -16.98 17.71 42.23
N GLU A 469 -16.27 16.75 42.84
CA GLU A 469 -16.66 16.19 44.13
C GLU A 469 -15.96 16.84 45.34
N ARG A 470 -14.91 17.69 45.17
CA ARG A 470 -14.35 18.40 46.34
C ARG A 470 -15.35 19.40 46.92
N LEU A 471 -16.08 20.10 46.05
CA LEU A 471 -17.15 21.03 46.46
C LEU A 471 -18.40 20.31 47.00
N ARG A 472 -18.71 19.08 46.54
CA ARG A 472 -19.87 18.30 47.04
C ARG A 472 -19.57 17.49 48.30
N MET A 473 -18.40 16.88 48.41
CA MET A 473 -18.01 16.03 49.54
C MET A 473 -17.73 16.86 50.80
N LEU A 474 -17.19 18.08 50.65
CA LEU A 474 -17.08 19.04 51.76
C LEU A 474 -18.44 19.61 52.21
N GLN A 475 -19.53 19.35 51.47
CA GLN A 475 -20.91 19.72 51.82
C GLN A 475 -21.73 18.53 52.33
N SER A 476 -21.17 17.31 52.42
CA SER A 476 -21.86 16.14 52.98
C SER A 476 -21.45 15.87 54.44
N PRO A 477 -22.39 15.52 55.34
CA PRO A 477 -22.05 15.24 56.74
C PRO A 477 -21.02 14.12 56.91
N ASP A 478 -21.18 13.01 56.19
CA ASP A 478 -20.30 11.83 56.27
C ASP A 478 -18.87 12.07 55.77
N GLY A 479 -18.63 13.15 55.01
CA GLY A 479 -17.32 13.55 54.54
C GLY A 479 -16.48 14.24 55.62
N ALA A 480 -17.13 15.03 56.48
CA ALA A 480 -16.45 15.87 57.47
C ALA A 480 -15.74 15.08 58.59
N GLU A 481 -16.30 13.94 59.00
CA GLU A 481 -15.71 13.12 60.08
C GLU A 481 -14.44 12.36 59.66
N LYS A 482 -14.28 12.03 58.37
CA LYS A 482 -13.24 11.09 57.90
C LYS A 482 -11.91 11.76 57.53
N VAL A 483 -11.91 13.05 57.22
CA VAL A 483 -10.71 13.79 56.78
C VAL A 483 -10.18 14.71 57.87
N GLY A 484 -11.00 15.03 58.88
CA GLY A 484 -10.70 16.07 59.86
C GLY A 484 -10.78 17.48 59.27
N LYS A 485 -10.55 18.49 60.11
CA LYS A 485 -10.48 19.89 59.66
C LYS A 485 -9.14 20.14 58.98
N VAL A 486 -9.09 19.97 57.66
CA VAL A 486 -8.00 20.46 56.82
C VAL A 486 -7.95 21.98 56.97
N SER A 487 -6.89 22.47 57.61
CA SER A 487 -6.63 23.89 57.82
C SER A 487 -5.98 24.48 56.56
N GLU A 488 -6.13 25.79 56.34
CA GLU A 488 -5.50 26.49 55.20
C GLU A 488 -3.95 26.37 55.22
N SER A 489 -3.38 26.00 56.37
CA SER A 489 -1.98 25.62 56.55
C SER A 489 -1.51 24.38 55.78
N ASP A 490 -2.41 23.56 55.22
CA ASP A 490 -2.06 22.30 54.53
C ASP A 490 -1.76 22.45 53.02
N ALA A 491 -1.76 23.66 52.46
CA ALA A 491 -1.47 23.89 51.04
C ALA A 491 -0.15 23.25 50.58
N GLY A 492 0.92 23.37 51.39
CA GLY A 492 2.22 22.74 51.10
C GLY A 492 2.26 21.21 51.21
N GLN A 493 1.27 20.58 51.86
CA GLN A 493 1.08 19.12 51.80
C GLN A 493 0.37 18.71 50.52
N LEU A 494 -0.62 19.51 50.09
CA LEU A 494 -1.39 19.29 48.87
C LEU A 494 -0.53 19.43 47.60
N VAL A 495 0.35 20.44 47.54
CA VAL A 495 1.35 20.59 46.45
C VAL A 495 2.21 19.33 46.33
N LYS A 496 2.77 18.84 47.44
CA LYS A 496 3.61 17.62 47.47
C LYS A 496 2.84 16.35 47.10
N LEU A 497 1.52 16.34 47.27
CA LEU A 497 0.66 15.27 46.74
C LEU A 497 0.50 15.42 45.22
N TYR A 498 0.22 16.62 44.72
CA TYR A 498 -0.03 16.91 43.30
C TYR A 498 1.22 16.69 42.44
N GLU A 499 2.41 17.03 42.94
CA GLU A 499 3.70 16.68 42.32
C GLU A 499 3.83 15.16 42.13
N ARG A 500 3.53 14.36 43.15
CA ARG A 500 3.67 12.89 43.11
C ARG A 500 2.80 12.22 42.06
N VAL A 501 1.61 12.75 41.78
CA VAL A 501 0.74 12.23 40.69
C VAL A 501 0.98 12.86 39.32
N LEU A 502 1.78 13.93 39.21
CA LEU A 502 2.09 14.57 37.92
C LEU A 502 2.67 13.60 36.86
N PRO A 503 3.60 12.66 37.17
CA PRO A 503 4.04 11.64 36.22
C PRO A 503 2.89 10.81 35.65
N TYR A 504 1.94 10.44 36.50
CA TYR A 504 0.81 9.59 36.15
C TYR A 504 -0.25 10.38 35.35
N ALA A 505 -0.48 11.65 35.67
CA ALA A 505 -1.30 12.55 34.85
C ALA A 505 -0.75 12.64 33.40
N ILE A 506 0.57 12.76 33.22
CA ILE A 506 1.22 12.73 31.89
C ILE A 506 1.05 11.38 31.20
N LEU A 507 1.20 10.26 31.93
CA LEU A 507 1.03 8.91 31.39
C LEU A 507 -0.43 8.63 30.93
N PHE A 508 -1.42 9.22 31.60
CA PHE A 508 -2.83 9.10 31.27
C PHE A 508 -3.30 10.10 30.19
N GLY A 509 -2.55 11.17 29.94
CA GLY A 509 -2.90 12.24 28.99
C GLY A 509 -3.79 13.34 29.59
N GLN A 510 -3.57 13.66 30.86
CA GLN A 510 -4.30 14.66 31.67
C GLN A 510 -3.35 15.82 32.10
N GLU A 511 -2.16 15.93 31.51
CA GLU A 511 -1.09 16.84 31.91
C GLU A 511 -1.40 18.33 31.79
N LYS A 512 -2.38 18.70 30.94
CA LYS A 512 -2.79 20.09 30.78
C LYS A 512 -3.59 20.57 31.98
N GLU A 513 -4.69 19.89 32.28
CA GLU A 513 -5.57 20.19 33.41
C GLU A 513 -4.84 20.03 34.75
N TRP A 514 -4.02 18.98 34.90
CA TRP A 514 -3.22 18.78 36.11
C TRP A 514 -2.08 19.79 36.25
N GLY A 515 -1.43 20.15 35.14
CA GLY A 515 -0.34 21.12 35.11
C GLY A 515 -0.80 22.56 35.39
N GLN A 516 -2.00 22.94 34.94
CA GLN A 516 -2.61 24.23 35.27
C GLN A 516 -2.86 24.35 36.78
N ARG A 517 -3.63 23.41 37.37
CA ARG A 517 -3.91 23.40 38.81
C ARG A 517 -2.65 23.46 39.68
N LEU A 518 -1.58 22.75 39.30
CA LEU A 518 -0.32 22.77 40.03
C LEU A 518 0.37 24.16 39.94
N GLY A 519 0.28 24.83 38.79
CA GLY A 519 0.71 26.22 38.63
C GLY A 519 -0.09 27.18 39.51
N ASP A 520 -1.42 27.07 39.50
CA ASP A 520 -2.33 27.90 40.31
C ASP A 520 -1.99 27.78 41.82
N TYR A 521 -1.71 26.56 42.31
CA TYR A 521 -1.25 26.35 43.68
C TYR A 521 0.10 27.01 43.95
N TYR A 522 1.10 26.85 43.08
CA TYR A 522 2.42 27.48 43.27
C TYR A 522 2.36 29.01 43.30
N GLU A 523 1.55 29.62 42.43
CA GLU A 523 1.29 31.07 42.42
C GLU A 523 0.61 31.50 43.73
N SER A 524 -0.39 30.74 44.21
CA SER A 524 -1.06 31.03 45.49
C SER A 524 -0.17 30.91 46.72
N THR A 525 0.87 30.05 46.69
CA THR A 525 1.81 29.87 47.81
C THR A 525 3.08 30.73 47.70
N GLY A 526 3.33 31.36 46.56
CA GLY A 526 4.58 32.09 46.31
C GLY A 526 5.82 31.19 46.30
N ASP A 527 5.68 29.92 45.90
CA ASP A 527 6.72 28.89 45.94
C ASP A 527 6.93 28.28 44.54
N SER A 528 7.94 27.42 44.36
CA SER A 528 8.24 26.79 43.07
C SER A 528 8.66 25.32 43.23
N PRO A 529 8.50 24.46 42.20
CA PRO A 529 8.92 23.06 42.30
C PRO A 529 10.45 23.01 42.47
N SER A 530 10.93 22.47 43.59
CA SER A 530 12.35 22.49 43.98
C SER A 530 13.29 21.69 43.06
N TRP A 531 12.71 20.93 42.13
CA TRP A 531 13.35 20.19 41.04
C TRP A 531 13.35 20.94 39.70
N TYR A 532 12.66 22.08 39.59
CA TYR A 532 12.65 22.97 38.43
C TYR A 532 13.52 24.21 38.69
N GLY A 533 14.16 24.73 37.64
CA GLY A 533 14.88 26.00 37.66
C GLY A 533 14.55 26.81 36.41
N GLY A 534 13.54 27.66 36.50
CA GLY A 534 13.17 28.61 35.45
C GLY A 534 14.10 29.84 35.42
N THR A 535 14.24 30.47 34.25
CA THR A 535 14.80 31.82 34.18
C THR A 535 13.80 32.86 34.68
N ASN A 536 14.30 33.97 35.24
CA ASN A 536 13.53 35.18 35.56
C ASN A 536 12.26 35.01 36.42
N GLY A 537 12.14 33.91 37.18
CA GLY A 537 10.95 33.61 37.98
C GLY A 537 9.77 33.00 37.21
N ALA A 538 10.01 32.44 36.01
CA ALA A 538 8.98 31.78 35.22
C ALA A 538 8.33 30.59 35.99
N VAL A 539 6.99 30.59 36.06
CA VAL A 539 6.20 29.54 36.70
C VAL A 539 6.26 28.25 35.86
N PHE A 540 6.47 27.11 36.52
CA PHE A 540 6.59 25.80 35.86
C PHE A 540 5.33 25.42 35.07
N ASN A 541 5.51 24.93 33.84
CA ASN A 541 4.41 24.46 32.99
C ASN A 541 4.67 23.06 32.39
N ALA A 542 4.01 22.04 32.96
CA ALA A 542 4.14 20.64 32.53
C ALA A 542 3.73 20.38 31.07
N ALA A 543 2.75 21.13 30.54
CA ALA A 543 2.25 20.94 29.19
C ALA A 543 3.24 21.46 28.13
N VAL A 544 3.96 22.56 28.41
CA VAL A 544 5.04 23.07 27.54
C VAL A 544 6.17 22.04 27.44
N LEU A 545 6.66 21.53 28.57
CA LEU A 545 7.71 20.51 28.60
C LEU A 545 7.29 19.21 27.90
N THR A 546 6.04 18.75 28.12
CA THR A 546 5.51 17.56 27.42
C THR A 546 5.43 17.79 25.90
N SER A 547 5.07 19.00 25.45
CA SER A 547 5.04 19.34 24.02
C SER A 547 6.42 19.39 23.37
N ALA A 548 7.46 19.79 24.12
CA ALA A 548 8.85 19.80 23.63
C ALA A 548 9.40 18.38 23.39
N ILE A 549 8.88 17.38 24.11
CA ILE A 549 9.29 15.97 24.01
C ILE A 549 8.48 15.22 22.93
N GLY A 550 7.30 15.71 22.53
CA GLY A 550 6.37 15.01 21.64
C GLY A 550 6.72 14.96 20.15
N ASN A 551 7.61 15.82 19.65
CA ASN A 551 7.77 16.11 18.20
C ASN A 551 8.67 15.12 17.42
N PHE A 552 8.55 13.81 17.65
CA PHE A 552 9.34 12.78 16.94
C PHE A 552 8.53 12.00 15.87
N SER A 553 8.75 12.33 14.57
CA SER A 553 8.62 11.50 13.32
C SER A 553 7.36 11.51 12.38
N THR A 554 7.61 11.22 11.07
CA THR A 554 6.77 10.69 9.93
C THR A 554 6.45 11.57 8.68
N SER A 555 6.10 10.93 7.51
CA SER A 555 6.29 11.39 6.09
C SER A 555 5.12 11.05 5.08
N ALA A 556 5.29 11.17 3.72
CA ALA A 556 4.20 11.36 2.67
C ALA A 556 4.20 10.47 1.37
N ALA A 557 3.18 10.55 0.45
CA ALA A 557 3.09 9.96 -0.95
C ALA A 557 1.87 10.43 -1.88
N TYR A 558 1.69 9.91 -3.14
CA TYR A 558 0.82 10.44 -4.27
C TYR A 558 0.11 9.42 -5.28
N THR A 559 -0.71 9.92 -6.27
CA THR A 559 -1.04 9.47 -7.72
C THR A 559 -2.30 8.60 -8.18
N SER A 560 -2.56 8.48 -9.53
CA SER A 560 -3.91 8.24 -10.21
C SER A 560 -3.95 7.61 -11.68
N ALA A 561 -5.12 7.11 -12.21
CA ALA A 561 -5.42 6.55 -13.60
C ALA A 561 -6.97 6.32 -13.86
N SER A 562 -7.65 5.89 -14.98
CA SER A 562 -7.52 5.74 -16.49
C SER A 562 -8.89 5.31 -17.20
N SER A 563 -9.02 5.17 -18.56
CA SER A 563 -10.23 4.75 -19.40
C SER A 563 -9.84 4.26 -20.85
N SER A 564 -10.63 3.91 -21.93
CA SER A 564 -12.07 3.69 -22.38
C SER A 564 -12.16 3.12 -23.87
N SER A 565 -13.31 2.65 -24.45
CA SER A 565 -13.43 2.06 -25.85
C SER A 565 -14.85 2.00 -26.54
N THR A 566 -14.98 1.61 -27.85
CA THR A 566 -16.22 1.56 -28.74
C THR A 566 -16.14 0.61 -30.01
N GLY A 567 -17.16 0.48 -30.91
CA GLY A 567 -17.13 -0.33 -32.17
C GLY A 567 -18.39 -0.30 -33.11
N GLY A 568 -18.51 -1.26 -34.05
CA GLY A 568 -19.63 -1.36 -35.03
C GLY A 568 -19.26 -0.94 -36.47
N SER A 569 -19.97 -1.41 -37.51
CA SER A 569 -19.44 -1.33 -38.91
C SER A 569 -20.37 -0.93 -40.08
N GLY A 570 -21.72 -0.99 -39.99
CA GLY A 570 -22.67 -0.86 -41.13
C GLY A 570 -22.88 0.55 -41.73
N GLY A 571 -21.80 1.27 -42.06
CA GLY A 571 -21.81 2.71 -42.37
C GLY A 571 -21.75 3.61 -41.12
N GLY A 572 -21.61 3.00 -39.94
CA GLY A 572 -21.41 3.68 -38.65
C GLY A 572 -20.07 3.33 -37.98
N GLY A 573 -19.14 2.71 -38.72
CA GLY A 573 -17.82 2.33 -38.23
C GLY A 573 -16.76 3.40 -38.42
N SER A 574 -15.58 3.13 -37.86
CA SER A 574 -14.41 3.99 -37.92
C SER A 574 -13.13 3.17 -38.15
N SER A 575 -12.07 3.83 -38.60
CA SER A 575 -10.72 3.28 -38.47
C SER A 575 -10.39 2.97 -37.00
N GLY A 576 -9.66 1.87 -36.73
CA GLY A 576 -9.28 1.45 -35.38
C GLY A 576 -10.43 0.92 -34.51
N GLY A 577 -11.55 0.52 -35.14
CA GLY A 577 -12.72 -0.04 -34.48
C GLY A 577 -12.90 -1.56 -34.64
N GLY A 578 -11.95 -2.24 -35.30
CA GLY A 578 -11.98 -3.68 -35.60
C GLY A 578 -11.22 -4.54 -34.59
N GLY A 579 -11.00 -5.81 -34.95
CA GLY A 579 -10.26 -6.78 -34.12
C GLY A 579 -8.80 -7.03 -34.53
N GLY A 580 -8.41 -6.56 -35.71
CA GLY A 580 -7.09 -6.78 -36.29
C GLY A 580 -6.11 -5.66 -35.99
N GLY A 581 -5.09 -5.53 -36.84
CA GLY A 581 -4.29 -4.32 -36.97
C GLY A 581 -3.79 -3.73 -35.65
N GLY A 582 -2.79 -4.36 -35.03
CA GLY A 582 -2.06 -3.75 -33.92
C GLY A 582 -1.18 -2.61 -34.41
N GLY A 583 0.06 -2.91 -34.78
CA GLY A 583 0.96 -1.90 -35.34
C GLY A 583 2.41 -2.35 -35.37
N GLY A 584 3.35 -1.43 -35.15
CA GLY A 584 4.77 -1.74 -35.16
C GLY A 584 5.70 -0.54 -35.17
N GLY A 585 6.99 -0.82 -35.29
CA GLY A 585 8.07 0.16 -35.31
C GLY A 585 9.42 -0.54 -35.40
N GLY A 586 10.50 0.16 -35.10
CA GLY A 586 11.84 -0.43 -35.04
C GLY A 586 12.32 -0.66 -33.61
N TRP A 587 13.40 -1.43 -33.50
CA TRP A 587 14.16 -1.71 -32.27
C TRP A 587 15.66 -1.86 -32.57
#